data_AF-A0A803Y110-F1
#
_entry.id   AF-A0A803Y110-F1
#
_cell.length_a   1.000
_cell.length_b   1.000
_cell.length_c   1.000
_cell.angle_alpha   90.00
_cell.angle_beta   90.00
_cell.angle_gamma   90.00
#
_symmetry.space_group_name_H-M   'P 1'
#
loop_
_entity.id
_entity.type
_entity.pdbx_description
1 polymer ?
#
loop_
_entity_poly.entity_id
_entity_poly.type
_entity_poly.pdbx_seq_one_letter_code
_entity_poly.pdbx_strand_id
1 'polypeptide(L)'
;MPYRLPPLTPTVSPGRAPRRTARQVPEELLNNEELREAVGALPSNYNFEIPKTIWRIRQAGAKKVALQMPEGLLMFACTIADIIERFTDAEAVVMGDVTYGACCVDDYTARALGADFLVHYGHSCLIPIDTTRGLKMLYVFVDIKIDTSHFLDTIRFNFAAGSSLALVSTIQFVAAVQAASQELQSQYKVCVPQCKPLSPGEILGCTSPRLARDTDAIVYLGDGRFHLESIMISNPGIPAYRYDPYSKVFSQEHYAHDRMREARQAAIRSAARAQCWGLLLGTLGRQGSPAILQHLESRLRALGRPFVRVLLSEIFPSKLQLFDSVDAWVQIACPRLSIDWGEAFNKPLLTPYEVSSPRCVSGGPLPAPRVALSPLSPSRRQRWLLGTSSGNSRTPWTFMPVSPWDRGRPIDQHGQPRWALGGGSPHCVPWCSVPCVTSATQWLTPWRAGPVPSRCLRSGHRWPPLCLPHVCPHRRSHSQPPA
;
A
#
# COMPACT_ATOMS: atom_id res chain seq x y z
N MET A 1 -10.99 -9.11 -65.31
CA MET A 1 -12.45 -8.84 -65.37
C MET A 1 -13.13 -9.61 -64.25
N PRO A 2 -13.50 -8.95 -63.13
CA PRO A 2 -14.16 -9.62 -62.01
C PRO A 2 -15.68 -9.64 -62.20
N TYR A 3 -16.31 -10.78 -61.91
CA TYR A 3 -17.77 -10.92 -61.84
C TYR A 3 -18.30 -10.21 -60.58
N ARG A 4 -19.20 -9.23 -60.76
CA ARG A 4 -19.96 -8.59 -59.67
C ARG A 4 -21.20 -9.42 -59.35
N LEU A 5 -21.31 -9.86 -58.10
CA LEU A 5 -22.56 -10.32 -57.49
C LEU A 5 -23.42 -9.11 -57.08
N PRO A 6 -24.77 -9.23 -57.09
CA PRO A 6 -25.69 -8.16 -56.72
C PRO A 6 -25.71 -7.90 -55.21
N PRO A 7 -26.06 -6.68 -54.76
CA PRO A 7 -26.05 -6.32 -53.34
C PRO A 7 -27.23 -6.95 -52.58
N LEU A 8 -26.92 -7.64 -51.48
CA LEU A 8 -27.90 -8.09 -50.49
C LEU A 8 -28.33 -6.89 -49.62
N THR A 9 -29.62 -6.59 -49.62
CA THR A 9 -30.26 -5.64 -48.72
C THR A 9 -30.27 -6.20 -47.29
N PRO A 10 -29.84 -5.44 -46.26
CA PRO A 10 -29.94 -5.90 -44.88
C PRO A 10 -31.37 -5.75 -44.40
N THR A 11 -32.01 -6.87 -44.04
CA THR A 11 -33.26 -6.90 -43.28
C THR A 11 -33.00 -6.35 -41.88
N VAL A 12 -33.55 -5.16 -41.59
CA VAL A 12 -33.51 -4.51 -40.29
C VAL A 12 -34.37 -5.32 -39.30
N SER A 13 -33.71 -6.00 -38.37
CA SER A 13 -34.37 -6.53 -37.17
C SER A 13 -34.75 -5.36 -36.26
N PRO A 14 -35.95 -5.34 -35.63
CA PRO A 14 -36.32 -4.24 -34.75
C PRO A 14 -35.32 -4.14 -33.60
N GLY A 15 -34.68 -2.98 -33.50
CA GLY A 15 -33.62 -2.69 -32.56
C GLY A 15 -34.04 -2.98 -31.13
N ARG A 16 -33.31 -3.90 -30.49
CA ARG A 16 -33.35 -4.07 -29.04
C ARG A 16 -32.92 -2.74 -28.42
N ALA A 17 -33.85 -2.08 -27.73
CA ALA A 17 -33.60 -0.81 -27.05
C ALA A 17 -32.30 -0.89 -26.23
N PRO A 18 -31.48 0.18 -26.19
CA PRO A 18 -30.26 0.17 -25.43
C PRO A 18 -30.60 -0.06 -23.96
N ARG A 19 -30.04 -1.12 -23.36
CA ARG A 19 -30.11 -1.44 -21.92
C ARG A 19 -29.63 -0.22 -21.11
N ARG A 20 -30.55 0.68 -20.75
CA ARG A 20 -30.26 1.92 -20.03
C ARG A 20 -30.50 1.84 -18.52
N THR A 21 -30.80 0.67 -17.96
CA THR A 21 -31.33 0.51 -16.59
C THR A 21 -30.51 -0.42 -15.69
N ALA A 22 -29.18 -0.30 -15.68
CA ALA A 22 -28.31 -1.13 -14.82
C ALA A 22 -27.32 -0.34 -13.94
N ARG A 23 -27.43 1.00 -13.83
CA ARG A 23 -26.29 1.82 -13.34
C ARG A 23 -26.57 2.88 -12.27
N GLN A 24 -27.78 3.00 -11.72
CA GLN A 24 -28.03 3.98 -10.67
C GLN A 24 -28.58 3.31 -9.42
N VAL A 25 -28.06 3.74 -8.27
CA VAL A 25 -28.63 3.43 -6.97
C VAL A 25 -30.05 4.02 -6.95
N PRO A 26 -31.09 3.25 -6.58
CA PRO A 26 -32.46 3.77 -6.53
C PRO A 26 -32.57 5.03 -5.67
N GLU A 27 -33.40 5.99 -6.11
CA GLU A 27 -33.65 7.23 -5.36
C GLU A 27 -34.20 6.96 -3.96
N GLU A 28 -34.99 5.89 -3.79
CA GLU A 28 -35.48 5.44 -2.50
C GLU A 28 -34.35 5.18 -1.49
N LEU A 29 -33.24 4.56 -1.92
CA LEU A 29 -32.07 4.36 -1.05
C LEU A 29 -31.30 5.65 -0.81
N LEU A 30 -31.21 6.53 -1.81
CA LEU A 30 -30.50 7.81 -1.68
C LEU A 30 -31.24 8.78 -0.75
N ASN A 31 -32.58 8.73 -0.74
CA ASN A 31 -33.44 9.60 0.03
C ASN A 31 -33.89 8.98 1.37
N ASN A 32 -33.47 7.75 1.68
CA ASN A 32 -33.79 7.09 2.94
C ASN A 32 -33.11 7.83 4.12
N GLU A 33 -33.90 8.46 4.99
CA GLU A 33 -33.40 9.27 6.10
C GLU A 33 -32.63 8.45 7.14
N GLU A 34 -33.12 7.26 7.49
CA GLU A 34 -32.44 6.37 8.45
C GLU A 34 -31.08 5.91 7.93
N LEU A 35 -30.99 5.59 6.63
CA LEU A 35 -29.72 5.20 6.02
C LEU A 35 -28.74 6.37 6.00
N ARG A 36 -29.20 7.59 5.70
CA ARG A 36 -28.37 8.79 5.72
C ARG A 36 -27.85 9.10 7.12
N GLU A 37 -28.68 8.93 8.15
CA GLU A 37 -28.28 9.10 9.54
C GLU A 37 -27.23 8.05 9.94
N ALA A 38 -27.46 6.78 9.61
CA ALA A 38 -26.52 5.71 9.93
C ALA A 38 -25.17 5.89 9.22
N VAL A 39 -25.18 6.30 7.94
CA VAL A 39 -23.97 6.66 7.19
C VAL A 39 -23.28 7.89 7.80
N GLY A 40 -24.01 8.79 8.45
CA GLY A 40 -23.46 9.94 9.17
C GLY A 40 -22.52 9.59 10.33
N ALA A 41 -22.53 8.34 10.81
CA ALA A 41 -21.57 7.84 11.78
C ALA A 41 -20.17 7.59 11.17
N LEU A 42 -20.07 7.51 9.83
CA LEU A 42 -18.80 7.38 9.10
C LEU A 42 -18.20 8.76 8.79
N PRO A 43 -16.88 8.87 8.66
CA PRO A 43 -16.24 10.15 8.38
C PRO A 43 -16.70 10.73 7.04
N SER A 44 -17.18 11.98 7.06
CA SER A 44 -17.83 12.63 5.91
C SER A 44 -16.89 12.93 4.73
N ASN A 45 -15.58 12.92 4.98
CA ASN A 45 -14.56 13.07 3.96
C ASN A 45 -14.19 11.74 3.28
N TYR A 46 -14.71 10.60 3.72
CA TYR A 46 -14.49 9.29 3.09
C TYR A 46 -15.77 8.84 2.39
N ASN A 47 -15.66 8.39 1.13
CA ASN A 47 -16.78 7.84 0.39
C ASN A 47 -16.75 6.30 0.37
N PHE A 48 -17.41 5.68 1.34
CA PHE A 48 -17.56 4.21 1.41
C PHE A 48 -18.61 3.62 0.45
N GLU A 49 -19.26 4.45 -0.39
CA GLU A 49 -20.28 4.04 -1.34
C GLU A 49 -21.40 3.17 -0.74
N ILE A 50 -21.76 3.39 0.53
CA ILE A 50 -22.70 2.54 1.29
C ILE A 50 -24.04 2.31 0.56
N PRO A 51 -24.72 3.34 0.00
CA PRO A 51 -25.97 3.11 -0.73
C PRO A 51 -25.81 2.17 -1.94
N LYS A 52 -24.69 2.28 -2.65
CA LYS A 52 -24.35 1.38 -3.76
C LYS A 52 -24.07 -0.03 -3.26
N THR A 53 -23.37 -0.17 -2.15
CA THR A 53 -23.07 -1.47 -1.53
C THR A 53 -24.36 -2.21 -1.16
N ILE A 54 -25.27 -1.54 -0.45
CA ILE A 54 -26.61 -2.07 -0.11
C ILE A 54 -27.37 -2.48 -1.37
N TRP A 55 -27.44 -1.60 -2.37
CA TRP A 55 -28.11 -1.89 -3.63
C TRP A 55 -27.55 -3.12 -4.33
N ARG A 56 -26.22 -3.27 -4.37
CA ARG A 56 -25.55 -4.39 -5.02
C ARG A 56 -25.75 -5.71 -4.26
N ILE A 57 -25.77 -5.68 -2.94
CA ILE A 57 -26.10 -6.84 -2.10
C ILE A 57 -27.54 -7.28 -2.38
N ARG A 58 -28.50 -6.35 -2.40
CA ARG A 58 -29.91 -6.62 -2.72
C ARG A 58 -30.10 -7.17 -4.14
N GLN A 59 -29.49 -6.55 -5.15
CA GLN A 59 -29.51 -7.05 -6.53
C GLN A 59 -28.90 -8.45 -6.66
N ALA A 60 -27.87 -8.73 -5.88
CA ALA A 60 -27.24 -10.03 -5.86
C ALA A 60 -28.08 -11.10 -5.16
N GLY A 61 -29.07 -10.71 -4.35
CA GLY A 61 -29.79 -11.62 -3.46
C GLY A 61 -28.85 -12.29 -2.44
N ALA A 62 -27.74 -11.63 -2.10
CA ALA A 62 -26.70 -12.17 -1.25
C ALA A 62 -27.22 -12.39 0.18
N LYS A 63 -26.79 -13.50 0.81
CA LYS A 63 -27.18 -13.88 2.17
C LYS A 63 -26.05 -13.76 3.17
N LYS A 64 -24.80 -13.82 2.71
CA LYS A 64 -23.62 -13.63 3.57
C LYS A 64 -22.57 -12.81 2.83
N VAL A 65 -22.26 -11.65 3.38
CA VAL A 65 -21.38 -10.65 2.78
C VAL A 65 -20.07 -10.60 3.54
N ALA A 66 -18.98 -10.98 2.90
CA ALA A 66 -17.63 -10.77 3.43
C ALA A 66 -17.18 -9.32 3.20
N LEU A 67 -16.63 -8.70 4.23
CA LEU A 67 -16.05 -7.36 4.19
C LEU A 67 -14.54 -7.47 4.33
N GLN A 68 -13.80 -7.18 3.27
CA GLN A 68 -12.35 -7.15 3.26
C GLN A 68 -11.87 -5.71 3.22
N MET A 69 -11.05 -5.32 4.20
CA MET A 69 -10.56 -3.96 4.37
C MET A 69 -9.05 -3.95 4.65
N PRO A 70 -8.31 -2.92 4.17
CA PRO A 70 -6.98 -2.65 4.70
C PRO A 70 -7.05 -2.21 6.16
N GLU A 71 -5.93 -2.34 6.87
CA GLU A 71 -5.79 -2.03 8.30
C GLU A 71 -6.39 -0.67 8.69
N GLY A 72 -6.07 0.38 7.94
CA GLY A 72 -6.54 1.74 8.21
C GLY A 72 -8.05 1.95 8.08
N LEU A 73 -8.79 0.98 7.53
CA LEU A 73 -10.25 1.03 7.40
C LEU A 73 -10.97 0.05 8.35
N LEU A 74 -10.26 -0.88 9.01
CA LEU A 74 -10.87 -1.85 9.92
C LEU A 74 -11.61 -1.20 11.10
N MET A 75 -11.19 0.00 11.52
CA MET A 75 -11.89 0.79 12.53
C MET A 75 -13.35 1.13 12.17
N PHE A 76 -13.70 1.10 10.88
CA PHE A 76 -15.06 1.34 10.39
C PHE A 76 -15.83 0.04 10.12
N ALA A 77 -15.19 -1.13 10.26
CA ALA A 77 -15.75 -2.39 9.78
C ALA A 77 -17.05 -2.78 10.49
N CYS A 78 -17.09 -2.64 11.83
CA CYS A 78 -18.30 -2.99 12.60
C CYS A 78 -19.46 -2.05 12.26
N THR A 79 -19.22 -0.73 12.18
CA THR A 79 -20.25 0.23 11.77
C THR A 79 -20.80 -0.08 10.37
N ILE A 80 -19.92 -0.43 9.42
CA ILE A 80 -20.33 -0.79 8.05
C ILE A 80 -21.11 -2.12 8.05
N ALA A 81 -20.69 -3.10 8.85
CA ALA A 81 -21.40 -4.37 9.02
C ALA A 81 -22.81 -4.14 9.56
N ASP A 82 -22.95 -3.38 10.65
CA ASP A 82 -24.25 -3.04 11.26
C ASP A 82 -25.18 -2.33 10.26
N ILE A 83 -24.65 -1.42 9.45
CA ILE A 83 -25.43 -0.76 8.39
C ILE A 83 -25.87 -1.78 7.33
N ILE A 84 -24.99 -2.67 6.89
CA ILE A 84 -25.34 -3.69 5.90
C ILE A 84 -26.43 -4.62 6.44
N GLU A 85 -26.30 -5.12 7.66
CA GLU A 85 -27.28 -6.01 8.30
C GLU A 85 -28.61 -5.30 8.59
N ARG A 86 -28.59 -4.00 8.92
CA ARG A 86 -29.82 -3.22 9.14
C ARG A 86 -30.60 -2.98 7.84
N PHE A 87 -29.92 -2.74 6.73
CA PHE A 87 -30.54 -2.33 5.47
C PHE A 87 -30.56 -3.43 4.40
N THR A 88 -30.19 -4.66 4.73
CA THR A 88 -30.28 -5.84 3.85
C THR A 88 -30.66 -7.07 4.65
N ASP A 89 -31.06 -8.16 3.99
CA ASP A 89 -31.31 -9.45 4.65
C ASP A 89 -30.04 -10.33 4.76
N ALA A 90 -28.85 -9.72 4.64
CA ALA A 90 -27.59 -10.44 4.60
C ALA A 90 -26.84 -10.33 5.94
N GLU A 91 -26.21 -11.42 6.36
CA GLU A 91 -25.25 -11.44 7.47
C GLU A 91 -23.91 -10.87 6.99
N ALA A 92 -23.31 -9.96 7.74
CA ALA A 92 -22.02 -9.37 7.41
C ALA A 92 -20.88 -10.05 8.19
N VAL A 93 -19.82 -10.43 7.50
CA VAL A 93 -18.62 -11.04 8.10
C VAL A 93 -17.41 -10.18 7.82
N VAL A 94 -16.81 -9.62 8.87
CA VAL A 94 -15.55 -8.86 8.75
C VAL A 94 -14.38 -9.83 8.63
N MET A 95 -13.60 -9.70 7.56
CA MET A 95 -12.39 -10.49 7.36
C MET A 95 -11.24 -9.85 8.16
N GLY A 96 -10.67 -10.62 9.09
CA GLY A 96 -9.56 -10.16 9.94
C GLY A 96 -8.16 -10.36 9.36
N ASP A 97 -8.04 -11.02 8.20
CA ASP A 97 -6.75 -11.21 7.54
C ASP A 97 -6.24 -9.92 6.90
N VAL A 98 -4.91 -9.77 6.88
CA VAL A 98 -4.26 -8.57 6.39
C VAL A 98 -4.50 -8.38 4.89
N THR A 99 -4.91 -7.16 4.52
CA THR A 99 -5.11 -6.77 3.12
C THR A 99 -4.15 -5.64 2.74
N TYR A 100 -3.03 -5.99 2.11
CA TYR A 100 -2.01 -5.02 1.68
C TYR A 100 -2.35 -4.25 0.39
N GLY A 101 -3.29 -4.73 -0.42
CA GLY A 101 -3.55 -4.18 -1.74
C GLY A 101 -4.59 -4.96 -2.52
N ALA A 102 -4.93 -4.47 -3.72
CA ALA A 102 -5.85 -5.15 -4.64
C ALA A 102 -5.34 -6.50 -5.17
N CYS A 103 -4.05 -6.79 -5.04
CA CYS A 103 -3.52 -8.11 -5.33
C CYS A 103 -3.84 -9.13 -4.23
N CYS A 104 -4.36 -8.69 -3.07
CA CYS A 104 -4.68 -9.53 -1.90
C CYS A 104 -6.17 -9.86 -1.78
N VAL A 105 -6.94 -9.75 -2.87
CA VAL A 105 -8.36 -10.13 -2.87
C VAL A 105 -8.49 -11.59 -2.43
N ASP A 106 -9.19 -11.83 -1.33
CA ASP A 106 -9.27 -13.15 -0.70
C ASP A 106 -10.66 -13.78 -0.88
N ASP A 107 -10.96 -14.13 -2.13
CA ASP A 107 -12.18 -14.83 -2.49
C ASP A 107 -12.22 -16.29 -1.99
N TYR A 108 -11.06 -16.86 -1.65
CA TYR A 108 -10.97 -18.23 -1.11
C TYR A 108 -11.47 -18.29 0.33
N THR A 109 -10.97 -17.43 1.21
CA THR A 109 -11.39 -17.38 2.60
C THR A 109 -12.84 -16.90 2.72
N ALA A 110 -13.25 -15.89 1.93
CA ALA A 110 -14.64 -15.45 1.89
C ALA A 110 -15.60 -16.61 1.57
N ARG A 111 -15.28 -17.43 0.56
CA ARG A 111 -16.07 -18.63 0.23
C ARG A 111 -16.02 -19.69 1.32
N ALA A 112 -14.87 -19.91 1.96
CA ALA A 112 -14.73 -20.86 3.06
C ALA A 112 -15.59 -20.48 4.27
N LEU A 113 -15.79 -19.17 4.49
CA LEU A 113 -16.71 -18.61 5.49
C LEU A 113 -18.19 -18.67 5.07
N GLY A 114 -18.48 -19.20 3.87
CA GLY A 114 -19.84 -19.31 3.33
C GLY A 114 -20.39 -18.01 2.75
N ALA A 115 -19.55 -17.00 2.50
CA ALA A 115 -19.98 -15.77 1.85
C ALA A 115 -20.31 -16.03 0.37
N ASP A 116 -21.37 -15.37 -0.10
CA ASP A 116 -21.79 -15.35 -1.51
C ASP A 116 -21.56 -13.97 -2.17
N PHE A 117 -21.11 -13.00 -1.37
CA PHE A 117 -20.72 -11.67 -1.83
C PHE A 117 -19.49 -11.17 -1.06
N LEU A 118 -18.57 -10.48 -1.74
CA LEU A 118 -17.39 -9.87 -1.13
C LEU A 118 -17.31 -8.38 -1.50
N VAL A 119 -17.28 -7.52 -0.48
CA VAL A 119 -16.96 -6.10 -0.64
C VAL A 119 -15.50 -5.88 -0.28
N HIS A 120 -14.69 -5.48 -1.27
CA HIS A 120 -13.28 -5.18 -1.09
C HIS A 120 -13.07 -3.66 -1.07
N TYR A 121 -12.60 -3.14 0.06
CA TYR A 121 -12.41 -1.71 0.27
C TYR A 121 -10.98 -1.25 0.01
N GLY A 122 -10.83 0.02 -0.40
CA GLY A 122 -9.59 0.79 -0.35
C GLY A 122 -8.61 0.57 -1.50
N HIS A 123 -8.86 -0.37 -2.43
CA HIS A 123 -7.92 -0.64 -3.52
C HIS A 123 -8.62 -0.78 -4.88
N SER A 124 -7.93 -0.36 -5.94
CA SER A 124 -8.43 -0.43 -7.32
C SER A 124 -8.30 -1.84 -7.92
N CYS A 125 -9.25 -2.22 -8.77
CA CYS A 125 -9.31 -3.57 -9.32
C CYS A 125 -8.10 -3.92 -10.22
N LEU A 126 -7.26 -4.86 -9.77
CA LEU A 126 -6.31 -5.58 -10.63
C LEU A 126 -6.81 -6.97 -11.04
N ILE A 127 -7.79 -7.51 -10.30
CA ILE A 127 -8.26 -8.89 -10.44
C ILE A 127 -9.67 -8.89 -11.04
N PRO A 128 -9.85 -9.40 -12.28
CA PRO A 128 -11.15 -9.43 -12.93
C PRO A 128 -12.19 -10.19 -12.08
N ILE A 129 -13.38 -9.60 -11.91
CA ILE A 129 -14.46 -10.13 -11.06
C ILE A 129 -14.94 -11.51 -11.54
N ASP A 130 -14.78 -11.82 -12.81
CA ASP A 130 -15.09 -13.11 -13.43
C ASP A 130 -14.16 -14.25 -12.99
N THR A 131 -13.02 -13.94 -12.35
CA THR A 131 -12.07 -14.96 -11.88
C THR A 131 -12.39 -15.53 -10.49
N THR A 132 -13.36 -14.98 -9.76
CA THR A 132 -13.69 -15.31 -8.36
C THR A 132 -14.61 -16.54 -8.18
N ARG A 133 -14.70 -17.41 -9.20
CA ARG A 133 -15.39 -18.73 -9.19
C ARG A 133 -16.69 -18.78 -8.37
N GLY A 134 -17.65 -17.93 -8.73
CA GLY A 134 -19.00 -17.94 -8.15
C GLY A 134 -19.24 -17.00 -6.97
N LEU A 135 -18.19 -16.36 -6.42
CA LEU A 135 -18.34 -15.29 -5.44
C LEU A 135 -18.57 -13.96 -6.14
N LYS A 136 -19.71 -13.30 -5.89
CA LYS A 136 -19.95 -11.94 -6.42
C LYS A 136 -19.08 -10.94 -5.67
N MET A 137 -18.61 -9.91 -6.36
CA MET A 137 -17.67 -8.95 -5.77
C MET A 137 -18.02 -7.51 -6.10
N LEU A 138 -17.79 -6.63 -5.13
CA LEU A 138 -17.84 -5.19 -5.29
C LEU A 138 -16.53 -4.58 -4.77
N TYR A 139 -15.86 -3.82 -5.62
CA TYR A 139 -14.78 -2.95 -5.17
C TYR A 139 -15.35 -1.58 -4.77
N VAL A 140 -14.89 -1.09 -3.62
CA VAL A 140 -15.14 0.26 -3.14
C VAL A 140 -13.80 0.92 -2.91
N PHE A 141 -13.47 1.92 -3.72
CA PHE A 141 -12.12 2.51 -3.70
C PHE A 141 -11.87 3.43 -2.51
N VAL A 142 -12.94 3.95 -1.90
CA VAL A 142 -12.91 4.92 -0.80
C VAL A 142 -12.20 6.20 -1.21
N ASP A 143 -12.90 7.02 -2.00
CA ASP A 143 -12.45 8.37 -2.35
C ASP A 143 -12.40 9.24 -1.09
N ILE A 144 -11.27 9.91 -0.88
CA ILE A 144 -11.01 10.75 0.29
C ILE A 144 -10.91 12.21 -0.15
N LYS A 145 -11.80 13.03 0.37
CA LYS A 145 -11.80 14.48 0.13
C LYS A 145 -10.68 15.14 0.92
N ILE A 146 -10.01 16.08 0.27
CA ILE A 146 -8.90 16.86 0.82
C ILE A 146 -9.11 18.36 0.59
N ASP A 147 -8.28 19.17 1.22
CA ASP A 147 -8.18 20.60 0.93
C ASP A 147 -7.42 20.84 -0.38
N THR A 148 -8.16 20.82 -1.50
CA THR A 148 -7.61 21.01 -2.85
C THR A 148 -7.02 22.41 -3.04
N SER A 149 -7.56 23.45 -2.38
CA SER A 149 -7.04 24.81 -2.50
C SER A 149 -5.61 24.89 -1.97
N HIS A 150 -5.39 24.38 -0.76
CA HIS A 150 -4.06 24.34 -0.17
C HIS A 150 -3.06 23.56 -1.03
N PHE A 151 -3.49 22.43 -1.61
CA PHE A 151 -2.63 21.67 -2.51
C PHE A 151 -2.23 22.49 -3.74
N LEU A 152 -3.18 23.14 -4.40
CA LEU A 152 -2.93 23.99 -5.58
C LEU A 152 -1.96 25.14 -5.25
N ASP A 153 -2.20 25.83 -4.14
CA ASP A 153 -1.37 26.97 -3.72
C ASP A 153 0.04 26.51 -3.33
N THR A 154 0.18 25.32 -2.75
CA THR A 154 1.47 24.69 -2.48
C THR A 154 2.25 24.44 -3.78
N ILE A 155 1.62 23.93 -4.83
CA ILE A 155 2.28 23.74 -6.13
C ILE A 155 2.69 25.09 -6.73
N ARG A 156 1.79 26.08 -6.69
CA ARG A 156 2.05 27.43 -7.21
C ARG A 156 3.21 28.13 -6.50
N PHE A 157 3.34 27.92 -5.21
CA PHE A 157 4.43 28.50 -4.41
C PHE A 157 5.78 27.87 -4.71
N ASN A 158 5.83 26.55 -4.94
CA ASN A 158 7.09 25.81 -5.03
C ASN A 158 7.63 25.62 -6.45
N PHE A 159 6.81 25.76 -7.49
CA PHE A 159 7.23 25.54 -8.88
C PHE A 159 6.98 26.77 -9.75
N ALA A 160 8.00 27.13 -10.54
CA ALA A 160 7.89 28.19 -11.54
C ALA A 160 6.86 27.84 -12.63
N ALA A 161 6.11 28.83 -13.11
CA ALA A 161 5.21 28.65 -14.24
C ALA A 161 5.97 28.10 -15.47
N GLY A 162 5.32 27.20 -16.21
CA GLY A 162 5.89 26.48 -17.35
C GLY A 162 6.59 25.16 -17.00
N SER A 163 6.81 24.87 -15.72
CA SER A 163 7.42 23.60 -15.28
C SER A 163 6.59 22.38 -15.73
N SER A 164 7.28 21.29 -16.04
CA SER A 164 6.75 19.99 -16.42
C SER A 164 6.55 19.10 -15.20
N LEU A 165 5.29 18.92 -14.79
CA LEU A 165 4.93 18.26 -13.53
C LEU A 165 4.17 16.96 -13.79
N ALA A 166 4.66 15.85 -13.25
CA ALA A 166 3.93 14.58 -13.22
C ALA A 166 3.14 14.46 -11.91
N LEU A 167 1.80 14.51 -11.98
CA LEU A 167 0.94 14.33 -10.81
C LEU A 167 0.52 12.88 -10.66
N VAL A 168 0.80 12.30 -9.49
CA VAL A 168 0.48 10.91 -9.17
C VAL A 168 -0.05 10.77 -7.75
N SER A 169 -0.76 9.68 -7.46
CA SER A 169 -1.33 9.37 -6.16
C SER A 169 -1.71 7.89 -6.06
N THR A 170 -2.27 7.48 -4.94
CA THR A 170 -3.00 6.22 -4.77
C THR A 170 -4.47 6.41 -5.14
N ILE A 171 -5.22 5.32 -5.29
CA ILE A 171 -6.62 5.36 -5.74
C ILE A 171 -7.51 6.31 -4.92
N GLN A 172 -7.25 6.44 -3.62
CA GLN A 172 -8.08 7.22 -2.69
C GLN A 172 -8.11 8.72 -3.01
N PHE A 173 -7.11 9.25 -3.73
CA PHE A 173 -7.05 10.67 -4.07
C PHE A 173 -6.92 10.95 -5.57
N VAL A 174 -7.14 9.96 -6.42
CA VAL A 174 -7.09 10.15 -7.89
C VAL A 174 -8.06 11.24 -8.33
N ALA A 175 -9.26 11.33 -7.74
CA ALA A 175 -10.21 12.40 -8.07
C ALA A 175 -9.62 13.80 -7.80
N ALA A 176 -8.93 13.98 -6.68
CA ALA A 176 -8.25 15.23 -6.34
C ALA A 176 -7.10 15.55 -7.31
N VAL A 177 -6.33 14.53 -7.73
CA VAL A 177 -5.27 14.68 -8.76
C VAL A 177 -5.86 15.13 -10.09
N GLN A 178 -6.99 14.55 -10.52
CA GLN A 178 -7.65 14.95 -11.77
C GLN A 178 -8.14 16.39 -11.72
N ALA A 179 -8.79 16.79 -10.61
CA ALA A 179 -9.25 18.16 -10.42
C ALA A 179 -8.06 19.14 -10.40
N ALA A 180 -7.00 18.81 -9.65
CA ALA A 180 -5.81 19.64 -9.59
C ALA A 180 -5.10 19.77 -10.95
N SER A 181 -5.07 18.69 -11.75
CA SER A 181 -4.52 18.75 -13.10
C SER A 181 -5.24 19.76 -13.98
N GLN A 182 -6.57 19.78 -13.97
CA GLN A 182 -7.37 20.71 -14.78
C GLN A 182 -7.08 22.17 -14.41
N GLU A 183 -6.96 22.47 -13.11
CA GLU A 183 -6.65 23.82 -12.61
C GLU A 183 -5.22 24.27 -12.92
N LEU A 184 -4.26 23.34 -12.92
CA LEU A 184 -2.83 23.64 -13.11
C LEU A 184 -2.41 23.69 -14.58
N GLN A 185 -3.18 23.10 -15.50
CA GLN A 185 -2.84 23.02 -16.94
C GLN A 185 -2.64 24.39 -17.61
N SER A 186 -3.24 25.46 -17.09
CA SER A 186 -3.06 26.82 -17.62
C SER A 186 -1.67 27.42 -17.33
N GLN A 187 -1.00 26.96 -16.27
CA GLN A 187 0.26 27.52 -15.78
C GLN A 187 1.43 26.54 -15.89
N TYR A 188 1.16 25.24 -15.99
CA TYR A 188 2.17 24.17 -15.96
C TYR A 188 1.95 23.17 -17.10
N LYS A 189 3.02 22.49 -17.52
CA LYS A 189 2.90 21.32 -18.40
C LYS A 189 2.59 20.10 -17.53
N VAL A 190 1.30 19.87 -17.26
CA VAL A 190 0.86 18.81 -16.35
C VAL A 190 0.72 17.48 -17.09
N CYS A 191 1.36 16.43 -16.56
CA CYS A 191 1.19 15.05 -16.98
C CYS A 191 0.52 14.24 -15.86
N VAL A 192 -0.54 13.50 -16.18
CA VAL A 192 -1.19 12.56 -15.27
C VAL A 192 -1.06 11.14 -15.86
N PRO A 193 0.06 10.45 -15.62
CA PRO A 193 0.42 9.24 -16.34
C PRO A 193 -0.46 8.05 -15.93
N GLN A 194 -0.59 7.04 -16.80
CA GLN A 194 -1.43 5.86 -16.54
C GLN A 194 -0.69 4.56 -16.87
N CYS A 195 -0.67 3.63 -15.91
CA CYS A 195 -0.33 2.22 -16.16
C CYS A 195 -1.62 1.39 -16.18
N LYS A 196 -2.11 1.01 -17.36
CA LYS A 196 -3.33 0.19 -17.46
C LYS A 196 -3.16 -1.14 -16.70
N PRO A 197 -4.17 -1.59 -15.95
CA PRO A 197 -5.55 -1.09 -15.91
C PRO A 197 -5.84 0.02 -14.88
N LEU A 198 -4.83 0.55 -14.19
CA LEU A 198 -5.00 1.57 -13.15
C LEU A 198 -5.59 2.87 -13.70
N SER A 199 -6.18 3.68 -12.82
CA SER A 199 -6.71 4.99 -13.18
C SER A 199 -5.58 5.96 -13.56
N PRO A 200 -5.82 6.97 -14.40
CA PRO A 200 -4.80 7.99 -14.66
C PRO A 200 -4.38 8.70 -13.36
N GLY A 201 -3.06 8.81 -13.16
CA GLY A 201 -2.44 9.35 -11.94
C GLY A 201 -2.27 8.32 -10.83
N GLU A 202 -2.87 7.13 -10.95
CA GLU A 202 -2.76 6.10 -9.94
C GLU A 202 -1.45 5.30 -10.07
N ILE A 203 -0.75 5.14 -8.96
CA ILE A 203 0.41 4.27 -8.83
C ILE A 203 0.26 3.28 -7.69
N LEU A 204 0.87 2.10 -7.85
CA LEU A 204 0.96 1.06 -6.83
C LEU A 204 2.42 0.87 -6.41
N GLY A 205 2.65 0.26 -5.26
CA GLY A 205 4.02 -0.04 -4.80
C GLY A 205 4.81 -0.97 -5.71
N CYS A 206 4.12 -1.69 -6.62
CA CYS A 206 4.71 -2.60 -7.61
C CYS A 206 4.47 -2.17 -9.07
N THR A 207 3.79 -1.04 -9.31
CA THR A 207 3.42 -0.60 -10.66
C THR A 207 3.46 0.92 -10.72
N SER A 208 4.41 1.44 -11.49
CA SER A 208 4.55 2.87 -11.72
C SER A 208 5.01 3.16 -13.15
N PRO A 209 4.60 4.29 -13.73
CA PRO A 209 4.94 4.63 -15.10
C PRO A 209 6.40 5.04 -15.23
N ARG A 210 6.95 4.89 -16.44
CA ARG A 210 8.16 5.61 -16.84
C ARG A 210 7.74 6.95 -17.44
N LEU A 211 8.37 8.01 -16.97
CA LEU A 211 8.06 9.39 -17.35
C LEU A 211 8.99 9.86 -18.46
N ALA A 212 8.59 10.96 -19.11
CA ALA A 212 9.43 11.61 -20.10
C ALA A 212 10.66 12.25 -19.43
N ARG A 213 11.79 12.31 -20.15
CA ARG A 213 13.06 12.78 -19.61
C ARG A 213 13.06 14.28 -19.27
N ASP A 214 12.16 15.04 -19.88
CA ASP A 214 11.93 16.47 -19.67
C ASP A 214 10.85 16.75 -18.61
N THR A 215 10.55 15.77 -17.75
CA THR A 215 9.72 15.99 -16.56
C THR A 215 10.58 16.65 -15.48
N ASP A 216 10.20 17.84 -15.02
CA ASP A 216 10.95 18.61 -14.02
C ASP A 216 10.73 18.07 -12.61
N ALA A 217 9.52 17.60 -12.29
CA ALA A 217 9.21 17.03 -10.98
C ALA A 217 8.08 16.01 -11.00
N ILE A 218 8.18 15.03 -10.09
CA ILE A 218 7.09 14.16 -9.67
C ILE A 218 6.45 14.79 -8.44
N VAL A 219 5.14 14.99 -8.47
CA VAL A 219 4.34 15.43 -7.32
C VAL A 219 3.41 14.29 -6.96
N TYR A 220 3.69 13.64 -5.84
CA TYR A 220 2.85 12.62 -5.26
C TYR A 220 1.93 13.22 -4.20
N LEU A 221 0.63 13.03 -4.38
CA LEU A 221 -0.37 13.41 -3.40
C LEU A 221 -0.76 12.19 -2.57
N GLY A 222 -0.50 12.22 -1.27
CA GLY A 222 -0.80 11.11 -0.37
C GLY A 222 0.17 11.04 0.79
N ASP A 223 -0.19 10.25 1.79
CA ASP A 223 0.69 9.93 2.90
C ASP A 223 1.62 8.75 2.56
N GLY A 224 2.61 8.54 3.45
CA GLY A 224 3.59 7.48 3.33
C GLY A 224 4.56 7.64 2.14
N ARG A 225 5.57 6.77 2.12
CA ARG A 225 6.60 6.76 1.06
C ARG A 225 6.52 5.54 0.15
N PHE A 226 5.79 4.49 0.54
CA PHE A 226 5.78 3.20 -0.18
C PHE A 226 5.40 3.34 -1.67
N HIS A 227 4.31 4.03 -1.98
CA HIS A 227 3.85 4.23 -3.36
C HIS A 227 4.75 5.20 -4.13
N LEU A 228 5.13 6.32 -3.50
CA LEU A 228 6.06 7.28 -4.06
C LEU A 228 7.41 6.65 -4.43
N GLU A 229 7.98 5.81 -3.56
CA GLU A 229 9.24 5.12 -3.83
C GLU A 229 9.16 4.23 -5.08
N SER A 230 7.99 3.66 -5.41
CA SER A 230 7.82 2.87 -6.63
C SER A 230 8.05 3.70 -7.90
N ILE A 231 7.51 4.92 -7.95
CA ILE A 231 7.73 5.80 -9.10
C ILE A 231 9.15 6.40 -9.09
N MET A 232 9.74 6.63 -7.93
CA MET A 232 11.14 7.05 -7.81
C MET A 232 12.08 5.96 -8.34
N ILE A 233 11.90 4.70 -7.92
CA ILE A 233 12.64 3.53 -8.43
C ILE A 233 12.55 3.43 -9.96
N SER A 234 11.36 3.70 -10.52
CA SER A 234 11.11 3.62 -11.96
C SER A 234 11.72 4.78 -12.75
N ASN A 235 11.94 5.93 -12.11
CA ASN A 235 12.38 7.18 -12.73
C ASN A 235 13.54 7.82 -11.95
N PRO A 236 14.70 7.13 -11.88
CA PRO A 236 15.86 7.68 -11.17
C PRO A 236 16.30 9.00 -11.81
N GLY A 237 16.50 10.03 -10.99
CA GLY A 237 17.00 11.34 -11.42
C GLY A 237 15.94 12.42 -11.60
N ILE A 238 14.65 12.09 -11.56
CA ILE A 238 13.58 13.11 -11.53
C ILE A 238 13.33 13.49 -10.06
N PRO A 239 13.41 14.79 -9.69
CA PRO A 239 13.04 15.26 -8.35
C PRO A 239 11.62 14.82 -7.99
N ALA A 240 11.45 14.23 -6.81
CA ALA A 240 10.15 13.76 -6.35
C ALA A 240 9.74 14.49 -5.07
N TYR A 241 8.48 14.88 -5.01
CA TYR A 241 7.90 15.61 -3.90
C TYR A 241 6.65 14.91 -3.41
N ARG A 242 6.44 14.95 -2.09
CA ARG A 242 5.26 14.40 -1.42
C ARG A 242 4.46 15.53 -0.82
N TYR A 243 3.19 15.60 -1.18
CA TYR A 243 2.20 16.39 -0.47
C TYR A 243 1.34 15.47 0.40
N ASP A 244 1.45 15.63 1.71
CA ASP A 244 0.63 14.90 2.68
C ASP A 244 -0.67 15.69 2.94
N PRO A 245 -1.84 15.19 2.51
CA PRO A 245 -3.09 15.94 2.63
C PRO A 245 -3.60 16.08 4.07
N TYR A 246 -3.10 15.27 5.00
CA TYR A 246 -3.51 15.30 6.40
C TYR A 246 -2.71 16.32 7.19
N SER A 247 -1.38 16.24 7.09
CA SER A 247 -0.47 17.16 7.79
C SER A 247 -0.20 18.46 7.03
N LYS A 248 -0.62 18.54 5.77
CA LYS A 248 -0.36 19.66 4.84
C LYS A 248 1.13 19.92 4.62
N VAL A 249 1.98 18.92 4.84
CA VAL A 249 3.42 19.01 4.63
C VAL A 249 3.76 18.71 3.17
N PHE A 250 4.57 19.57 2.57
CA PHE A 250 5.16 19.36 1.26
C PHE A 250 6.67 19.17 1.40
N SER A 251 7.17 17.99 1.08
CA SER A 251 8.58 17.62 1.22
C SER A 251 9.15 17.12 -0.09
N GLN A 252 10.42 17.47 -0.35
CA GLN A 252 11.20 16.76 -1.36
C GLN A 252 11.66 15.43 -0.78
N GLU A 253 11.47 14.35 -1.54
CA GLU A 253 11.77 13.00 -1.12
C GLU A 253 12.94 12.45 -1.95
N HIS A 254 13.84 11.75 -1.28
CA HIS A 254 15.00 11.12 -1.90
C HIS A 254 14.95 9.61 -1.73
N TYR A 255 15.47 8.88 -2.72
CA TYR A 255 15.61 7.43 -2.66
C TYR A 255 17.06 7.05 -2.91
N ALA A 256 17.63 6.25 -2.00
CA ALA A 256 19.02 5.83 -2.08
C ALA A 256 19.20 4.72 -3.14
N HIS A 257 19.10 5.08 -4.42
CA HIS A 257 19.18 4.14 -5.54
C HIS A 257 20.46 3.30 -5.52
N ASP A 258 21.60 3.91 -5.20
CA ASP A 258 22.88 3.20 -5.18
C ASP A 258 22.93 2.19 -4.06
N ARG A 259 22.51 2.56 -2.84
CA ARG A 259 22.36 1.61 -1.72
C ARG A 259 21.42 0.45 -2.08
N MET A 260 20.25 0.75 -2.66
CA MET A 260 19.31 -0.29 -3.07
C MET A 260 19.96 -1.24 -4.10
N ARG A 261 20.61 -0.71 -5.14
CA ARG A 261 21.30 -1.51 -6.16
C ARG A 261 22.43 -2.36 -5.57
N GLU A 262 23.23 -1.79 -4.67
CA GLU A 262 24.31 -2.49 -3.98
C GLU A 262 23.77 -3.64 -3.13
N ALA A 263 22.72 -3.40 -2.34
CA ALA A 263 22.06 -4.42 -1.53
C ALA A 263 21.51 -5.55 -2.40
N ARG A 264 20.81 -5.22 -3.50
CA ARG A 264 20.30 -6.22 -4.44
C ARG A 264 21.40 -7.03 -5.11
N GLN A 265 22.49 -6.39 -5.55
CA GLN A 265 23.64 -7.09 -6.11
C GLN A 265 24.36 -7.96 -5.09
N ALA A 266 24.45 -7.53 -3.82
CA ALA A 266 25.02 -8.34 -2.75
C ALA A 266 24.18 -9.60 -2.50
N ALA A 267 22.85 -9.47 -2.47
CA ALA A 267 21.94 -10.62 -2.37
C ALA A 267 22.12 -11.60 -3.53
N ILE A 268 22.25 -11.12 -4.78
CA ILE A 268 22.51 -11.96 -5.96
C ILE A 268 23.86 -12.68 -5.85
N ARG A 269 24.92 -11.98 -5.44
CA ARG A 269 26.26 -12.58 -5.26
C ARG A 269 26.27 -13.63 -4.15
N SER A 270 25.54 -13.38 -3.06
CA SER A 270 25.38 -14.34 -1.96
C SER A 270 24.65 -15.60 -2.44
N ALA A 271 23.51 -15.42 -3.13
CA ALA A 271 22.70 -16.51 -3.66
C ALA A 271 23.43 -17.36 -4.73
N ALA A 272 24.39 -16.80 -5.47
CA ALA A 272 25.17 -17.55 -6.45
C ALA A 272 25.99 -18.71 -5.83
N ARG A 273 26.21 -18.68 -4.51
CA ARG A 273 26.91 -19.75 -3.76
C ARG A 273 25.96 -20.79 -3.17
N ALA A 274 24.65 -20.61 -3.32
CA ALA A 274 23.63 -21.49 -2.74
C ALA A 274 23.75 -22.92 -3.28
N GLN A 275 23.75 -23.88 -2.35
CA GLN A 275 23.69 -25.31 -2.66
C GLN A 275 22.23 -25.73 -2.78
N CYS A 276 21.37 -25.31 -1.85
CA CYS A 276 19.94 -25.58 -1.87
C CYS A 276 19.11 -24.29 -1.94
N TRP A 277 18.13 -24.29 -2.84
CA TRP A 277 17.26 -23.15 -3.09
C TRP A 277 15.90 -23.31 -2.42
N GLY A 278 15.30 -22.20 -2.00
CA GLY A 278 13.92 -22.16 -1.54
C GLY A 278 13.05 -21.39 -2.53
N LEU A 279 11.99 -22.01 -3.05
CA LEU A 279 11.01 -21.38 -3.92
C LEU A 279 9.75 -21.07 -3.13
N LEU A 280 9.51 -19.78 -2.88
CA LEU A 280 8.35 -19.28 -2.14
C LEU A 280 7.24 -18.87 -3.09
N LEU A 281 6.12 -19.57 -3.06
CA LEU A 281 4.91 -19.15 -3.78
C LEU A 281 4.00 -18.38 -2.81
N GLY A 282 3.74 -17.11 -3.10
CA GLY A 282 2.77 -16.30 -2.37
C GLY A 282 1.35 -16.81 -2.60
N THR A 283 0.64 -17.09 -1.52
CA THR A 283 -0.76 -17.57 -1.55
C THR A 283 -1.76 -16.52 -1.07
N LEU A 284 -1.29 -15.34 -0.64
CA LEU A 284 -2.16 -14.22 -0.31
C LEU A 284 -2.76 -13.64 -1.59
N GLY A 285 -4.08 -13.76 -1.70
CA GLY A 285 -4.86 -13.38 -2.88
C GLY A 285 -4.28 -13.94 -4.17
N ARG A 286 -3.78 -13.05 -5.03
CA ARG A 286 -3.33 -13.33 -6.40
C ARG A 286 -1.87 -12.92 -6.65
N GLN A 287 -1.07 -12.77 -5.59
CA GLN A 287 0.32 -12.34 -5.72
C GLN A 287 1.24 -13.41 -6.36
N GLY A 288 0.96 -14.68 -6.12
CA GLY A 288 1.78 -15.78 -6.63
C GLY A 288 1.42 -16.22 -8.05
N SER A 289 2.41 -16.73 -8.78
CA SER A 289 2.23 -17.28 -10.12
C SER A 289 2.75 -18.72 -10.21
N PRO A 290 1.86 -19.72 -10.29
CA PRO A 290 2.24 -21.11 -10.49
C PRO A 290 3.08 -21.33 -11.75
N ALA A 291 2.82 -20.56 -12.82
CA ALA A 291 3.59 -20.65 -14.06
C ALA A 291 5.06 -20.22 -13.87
N ILE A 292 5.29 -19.13 -13.14
CA ILE A 292 6.65 -18.67 -12.81
C ILE A 292 7.34 -19.70 -11.90
N LEU A 293 6.63 -20.25 -10.91
CA LEU A 293 7.15 -21.29 -10.05
C LEU A 293 7.60 -22.51 -10.88
N GLN A 294 6.74 -23.05 -11.74
CA GLN A 294 7.04 -24.19 -12.61
C GLN A 294 8.25 -23.94 -13.53
N HIS A 295 8.36 -22.71 -14.06
CA HIS A 295 9.52 -22.30 -14.84
C HIS A 295 10.82 -22.34 -14.02
N LEU A 296 10.81 -21.78 -12.81
CA LEU A 296 11.97 -21.77 -11.92
C LEU A 296 12.34 -23.19 -11.45
N GLU A 297 11.35 -24.02 -11.11
CA GLU A 297 11.56 -25.43 -10.78
C GLU A 297 12.26 -26.16 -11.93
N SER A 298 11.78 -25.99 -13.16
CA SER A 298 12.34 -26.63 -14.36
C SER A 298 13.79 -26.21 -14.59
N ARG A 299 14.09 -24.92 -14.40
CA ARG A 299 15.45 -24.38 -14.54
C ARG A 299 16.40 -24.90 -13.47
N LEU A 300 15.98 -24.98 -12.21
CA LEU A 300 16.81 -25.52 -11.12
C LEU A 300 17.05 -27.03 -11.32
N ARG A 301 16.04 -27.81 -11.75
CA ARG A 301 16.20 -29.22 -12.11
C ARG A 301 17.22 -29.41 -13.24
N ALA A 302 17.12 -28.61 -14.32
CA ALA A 302 18.06 -28.68 -15.44
C ALA A 302 19.52 -28.36 -15.05
N LEU A 303 19.71 -27.56 -13.99
CA LEU A 303 21.03 -27.21 -13.45
C LEU A 303 21.49 -28.13 -12.32
N GLY A 304 20.73 -29.18 -11.98
CA GLY A 304 21.05 -30.11 -10.89
C GLY A 304 21.05 -29.44 -9.51
N ARG A 305 20.35 -28.32 -9.34
CA ARG A 305 20.28 -27.58 -8.08
C ARG A 305 19.10 -28.07 -7.25
N PRO A 306 19.31 -28.62 -6.04
CA PRO A 306 18.21 -29.01 -5.16
C PRO A 306 17.42 -27.79 -4.71
N PHE A 307 16.12 -27.97 -4.52
CA PHE A 307 15.25 -26.92 -4.00
C PHE A 307 14.09 -27.46 -3.18
N VAL A 308 13.59 -26.61 -2.29
CA VAL A 308 12.39 -26.83 -1.50
C VAL A 308 11.31 -25.86 -1.96
N ARG A 309 10.10 -26.35 -2.19
CA ARG A 309 8.92 -25.53 -2.48
C ARG A 309 8.18 -25.22 -1.18
N VAL A 310 7.89 -23.95 -0.96
CA VAL A 310 7.17 -23.47 0.23
C VAL A 310 6.04 -22.53 -0.21
N LEU A 311 4.84 -22.74 0.32
CA LEU A 311 3.66 -21.91 0.05
C LEU A 311 3.33 -21.13 1.32
N LEU A 312 3.26 -19.80 1.24
CA LEU A 312 2.96 -18.94 2.39
C LEU A 312 1.97 -17.85 1.97
N SER A 313 1.00 -17.54 2.83
CA SER A 313 0.16 -16.35 2.67
C SER A 313 1.03 -15.11 2.92
N GLU A 314 1.64 -15.06 4.09
CA GLU A 314 2.54 -14.00 4.51
C GLU A 314 3.96 -14.52 4.74
N ILE A 315 4.92 -13.81 4.14
CA ILE A 315 6.35 -14.14 4.15
C ILE A 315 7.03 -13.29 5.22
N PHE A 316 7.45 -13.95 6.31
CA PHE A 316 8.14 -13.32 7.43
C PHE A 316 9.55 -13.91 7.63
N PRO A 317 10.53 -13.10 8.08
CA PRO A 317 11.87 -13.60 8.39
C PRO A 317 11.88 -14.81 9.33
N SER A 318 11.07 -14.75 10.40
CA SER A 318 10.97 -15.83 11.40
C SER A 318 10.49 -17.17 10.81
N LYS A 319 9.55 -17.15 9.85
CA LYS A 319 9.08 -18.37 9.16
C LYS A 319 10.19 -18.96 8.29
N LEU A 320 10.94 -18.12 7.59
CA LEU A 320 12.01 -18.60 6.68
C LEU A 320 13.25 -19.08 7.44
N GLN A 321 13.51 -18.57 8.65
CA GLN A 321 14.59 -19.02 9.52
C GLN A 321 14.43 -20.49 9.95
N LEU A 322 13.21 -21.06 9.91
CA LEU A 322 12.95 -22.46 10.26
C LEU A 322 13.51 -23.47 9.23
N PHE A 323 13.96 -23.00 8.05
CA PHE A 323 14.51 -23.86 7.01
C PHE A 323 16.03 -23.74 6.97
N ASP A 324 16.70 -24.50 7.83
CA ASP A 324 18.15 -24.49 7.96
C ASP A 324 18.85 -24.92 6.66
N SER A 325 18.27 -25.87 5.94
CA SER A 325 18.84 -26.45 4.71
C SER A 325 18.72 -25.58 3.46
N VAL A 326 18.00 -24.45 3.49
CA VAL A 326 17.84 -23.56 2.32
C VAL A 326 18.91 -22.48 2.38
N ASP A 327 19.70 -22.24 1.35
CA ASP A 327 20.76 -21.21 1.37
C ASP A 327 20.30 -19.86 0.78
N ALA A 328 19.37 -19.89 -0.16
CA ALA A 328 18.84 -18.70 -0.82
C ALA A 328 17.37 -18.88 -1.17
N TRP A 329 16.61 -17.78 -1.07
CA TRP A 329 15.19 -17.75 -1.33
C TRP A 329 14.87 -17.01 -2.62
N VAL A 330 13.90 -17.53 -3.36
CA VAL A 330 13.25 -16.84 -4.48
C VAL A 330 11.79 -16.67 -4.13
N GLN A 331 11.31 -15.44 -4.04
CA GLN A 331 9.90 -15.16 -3.78
C GLN A 331 9.15 -14.87 -5.08
N ILE A 332 8.09 -15.64 -5.30
CA ILE A 332 7.08 -15.46 -6.34
C ILE A 332 5.82 -14.92 -5.65
N ALA A 333 5.91 -13.67 -5.18
CA ALA A 333 4.84 -12.95 -4.47
C ALA A 333 4.97 -11.43 -4.74
N CYS A 334 4.77 -10.58 -3.73
CA CYS A 334 4.97 -9.13 -3.84
C CYS A 334 6.46 -8.79 -4.10
N PRO A 335 6.80 -8.07 -5.20
CA PRO A 335 8.19 -7.74 -5.53
C PRO A 335 8.87 -6.84 -4.50
N ARG A 336 8.09 -6.06 -3.75
CA ARG A 336 8.61 -5.15 -2.70
C ARG A 336 9.17 -5.87 -1.48
N LEU A 337 8.83 -7.15 -1.26
CA LEU A 337 9.44 -7.96 -0.20
C LEU A 337 10.96 -8.09 -0.35
N SER A 338 11.44 -8.31 -1.57
CA SER A 338 12.89 -8.38 -1.83
C SER A 338 13.53 -7.00 -1.80
N ILE A 339 12.86 -5.98 -2.33
CA ILE A 339 13.44 -4.64 -2.50
C ILE A 339 13.53 -3.89 -1.18
N ASP A 340 12.44 -3.83 -0.41
CA ASP A 340 12.39 -3.03 0.82
C ASP A 340 12.80 -3.83 2.05
N TRP A 341 12.44 -5.12 2.07
CA TRP A 341 12.58 -5.96 3.27
C TRP A 341 13.67 -7.01 3.13
N GLY A 342 14.38 -7.07 2.00
CA GLY A 342 15.37 -8.10 1.71
C GLY A 342 16.48 -8.20 2.76
N GLU A 343 16.90 -7.06 3.34
CA GLU A 343 17.94 -7.01 4.38
C GLU A 343 17.46 -7.54 5.74
N ALA A 344 16.14 -7.66 5.98
CA ALA A 344 15.60 -8.23 7.21
C ALA A 344 15.63 -9.78 7.22
N PHE A 345 15.99 -10.42 6.10
CA PHE A 345 16.11 -11.87 6.01
C PHE A 345 17.58 -12.29 6.18
N ASN A 346 17.83 -13.27 7.04
CA ASN A 346 19.19 -13.80 7.28
C ASN A 346 19.82 -14.44 6.03
N LYS A 347 18.98 -14.88 5.09
CA LYS A 347 19.38 -15.54 3.84
C LYS A 347 18.87 -14.69 2.67
N PRO A 348 19.61 -14.61 1.55
CA PRO A 348 19.26 -13.72 0.44
C PRO A 348 17.85 -14.04 -0.10
N LEU A 349 16.99 -13.03 -0.13
CA LEU A 349 15.64 -13.10 -0.70
C LEU A 349 15.61 -12.38 -2.05
N LEU A 350 15.45 -13.15 -3.12
CA LEU A 350 15.48 -12.69 -4.51
C LEU A 350 14.08 -12.64 -5.14
N THR A 351 13.92 -11.74 -6.10
CA THR A 351 12.80 -11.77 -7.05
C THR A 351 13.06 -12.78 -8.17
N PRO A 352 12.02 -13.22 -8.92
CA PRO A 352 12.20 -14.14 -10.04
C PRO A 352 13.09 -13.55 -11.16
N TYR A 353 13.05 -12.23 -11.33
CA TYR A 353 13.87 -11.51 -12.31
C TYR A 353 15.38 -11.62 -11.98
N GLU A 354 15.74 -11.46 -10.71
CA GLU A 354 17.15 -11.48 -10.29
C GLU A 354 17.79 -12.86 -10.43
N VAL A 355 17.00 -13.92 -10.23
CA VAL A 355 17.41 -15.31 -10.47
C VAL A 355 17.63 -15.56 -11.97
N SER A 356 16.90 -14.86 -12.83
CA SER A 356 17.04 -15.02 -14.27
C SER A 356 18.36 -14.46 -14.80
N SER A 357 19.02 -13.58 -14.05
CA SER A 357 20.33 -13.01 -14.37
C SER A 357 21.39 -14.10 -14.60
N PRO A 358 22.21 -13.99 -15.66
CA PRO A 358 23.28 -14.96 -15.93
C PRO A 358 24.16 -15.21 -14.72
N ARG A 359 24.43 -14.19 -13.90
CA ARG A 359 25.34 -14.30 -12.75
C ARG A 359 24.79 -15.09 -11.57
N CYS A 360 23.48 -15.33 -11.49
CA CYS A 360 22.85 -15.88 -10.30
C CYS A 360 22.83 -17.42 -10.29
N VAL A 361 22.44 -18.06 -11.40
CA VAL A 361 22.24 -19.53 -11.43
C VAL A 361 23.20 -20.24 -12.39
N SER A 362 23.99 -19.52 -13.20
CA SER A 362 24.83 -20.17 -14.23
C SER A 362 26.12 -20.82 -13.72
N GLY A 363 26.51 -20.67 -12.44
CA GLY A 363 27.65 -21.41 -11.87
C GLY A 363 28.98 -21.26 -12.62
N GLY A 364 29.16 -20.27 -13.49
CA GLY A 364 30.44 -20.00 -14.14
C GLY A 364 31.47 -19.50 -13.11
N PRO A 365 32.76 -19.84 -13.24
CA PRO A 365 33.79 -19.34 -12.36
C PRO A 365 33.75 -17.81 -12.36
N LEU A 366 33.74 -17.21 -11.16
CA LEU A 366 33.85 -15.76 -11.01
C LEU A 366 35.15 -15.32 -11.69
N PRO A 367 35.14 -14.33 -12.61
CA PRO A 367 36.38 -13.75 -13.07
C PRO A 367 37.09 -13.12 -11.87
N ALA A 368 38.35 -13.51 -11.65
CA ALA A 368 39.21 -12.91 -10.63
C ALA A 368 39.17 -11.37 -10.74
N PRO A 369 39.23 -10.62 -9.63
CA PRO A 369 39.21 -9.18 -9.67
C PRO A 369 40.41 -8.70 -10.49
N ARG A 370 40.15 -8.18 -11.69
CA ARG A 370 41.16 -7.42 -12.44
C ARG A 370 41.38 -6.12 -11.68
N VAL A 371 42.47 -6.06 -10.92
CA VAL A 371 43.06 -4.79 -10.51
C VAL A 371 43.49 -4.10 -11.79
N ALA A 372 42.70 -3.11 -12.22
CA ALA A 372 43.08 -2.24 -13.32
C ALA A 372 44.19 -1.31 -12.81
N LEU A 373 45.45 -1.73 -13.00
CA LEU A 373 46.57 -0.79 -13.03
C LEU A 373 46.47 -0.03 -14.35
N SER A 374 45.98 1.20 -14.31
CA SER A 374 46.10 2.13 -15.43
C SER A 374 47.57 2.57 -15.57
N PRO A 375 48.18 2.50 -16.76
CA PRO A 375 49.49 3.10 -16.99
C PRO A 375 49.32 4.62 -17.14
N LEU A 376 49.92 5.40 -16.24
CA LEU A 376 50.07 6.84 -16.38
C LEU A 376 51.14 7.14 -17.43
N SER A 377 50.77 7.85 -18.49
CA SER A 377 51.72 8.48 -19.43
C SER A 377 52.13 9.89 -18.94
N PRO A 378 53.36 10.35 -19.22
CA PRO A 378 53.93 11.53 -18.57
C PRO A 378 53.79 12.78 -19.44
N SER A 379 53.15 13.84 -18.92
CA SER A 379 53.57 15.23 -19.21
C SER A 379 52.68 16.25 -18.50
N ARG A 380 53.21 16.96 -17.51
CA ARG A 380 53.48 18.40 -17.58
C ARG A 380 53.98 18.88 -16.22
N ARG A 381 55.20 19.39 -16.26
CA ARG A 381 55.86 20.13 -15.18
C ARG A 381 55.10 21.43 -14.94
N GLN A 382 54.77 21.72 -13.69
CA GLN A 382 54.86 23.08 -13.16
C GLN A 382 55.38 23.02 -11.71
N ARG A 383 56.18 24.04 -11.39
CA ARG A 383 57.18 24.13 -10.32
C ARG A 383 56.62 24.84 -9.09
N TRP A 384 57.14 24.39 -7.93
CA TRP A 384 57.46 25.10 -6.68
C TRP A 384 56.39 25.99 -6.02
N LEU A 385 56.11 25.70 -4.74
CA LEU A 385 56.77 26.39 -3.62
C LEU A 385 56.60 25.58 -2.32
N LEU A 386 57.74 25.39 -1.65
CA LEU A 386 57.88 24.81 -0.32
C LEU A 386 57.46 25.84 0.73
N GLY A 387 56.63 25.43 1.68
CA GLY A 387 56.36 26.12 2.93
C GLY A 387 56.54 25.15 4.08
N THR A 388 57.59 25.36 4.87
CA THR A 388 58.06 24.57 6.00
C THR A 388 57.33 24.88 7.30
N SER A 389 57.52 23.97 8.28
CA SER A 389 57.33 24.11 9.74
C SER A 389 55.89 23.89 10.23
N SER A 390 55.60 23.25 11.36
CA SER A 390 56.32 22.51 12.41
C SER A 390 55.28 22.17 13.48
N GLY A 391 55.44 21.08 14.25
CA GLY A 391 54.97 21.04 15.64
C GLY A 391 53.86 20.05 16.03
N ASN A 392 54.31 18.87 16.44
CA ASN A 392 54.09 18.23 17.76
C ASN A 392 52.73 17.61 18.20
N SER A 393 52.83 16.29 18.44
CA SER A 393 52.37 15.50 19.61
C SER A 393 50.88 15.41 20.02
N ARG A 394 50.31 14.19 19.97
CA ARG A 394 50.01 13.30 21.13
C ARG A 394 49.12 12.11 20.69
N THR A 395 49.41 10.93 21.22
CA THR A 395 48.71 9.63 21.03
C THR A 395 47.46 9.50 21.95
N PRO A 396 46.79 8.33 22.06
CA PRO A 396 45.57 7.97 21.35
C PRO A 396 44.34 7.84 22.28
N TRP A 397 43.12 7.97 21.73
CA TRP A 397 41.90 7.54 22.42
C TRP A 397 41.20 6.44 21.62
N THR A 398 41.25 5.23 22.16
CA THR A 398 40.36 4.12 21.88
C THR A 398 38.92 4.51 22.21
N PHE A 399 38.00 4.39 21.25
CA PHE A 399 36.55 4.34 21.51
C PHE A 399 36.01 2.97 21.11
N MET A 400 35.35 2.33 22.07
CA MET A 400 34.56 1.11 21.88
C MET A 400 33.36 1.36 20.97
N PRO A 401 32.86 0.34 20.23
CA PRO A 401 31.68 0.49 19.39
C PRO A 401 30.41 0.53 20.25
N VAL A 402 29.62 1.58 20.07
CA VAL A 402 28.28 1.71 20.64
C VAL A 402 27.26 0.96 19.76
N SER A 403 26.40 0.17 20.38
CA SER A 403 25.36 -0.65 19.76
C SER A 403 24.34 0.17 18.94
N PRO A 404 23.67 -0.40 17.91
CA PRO A 404 22.82 0.35 16.96
C PRO A 404 21.39 0.64 17.44
N TRP A 405 21.16 0.78 18.75
CA TRP A 405 19.85 1.05 19.33
C TRP A 405 19.82 2.40 20.02
N ASP A 406 20.08 3.49 19.27
CA ASP A 406 19.74 4.86 19.70
C ASP A 406 19.92 5.85 18.53
N ARG A 407 18.92 5.95 17.67
CA ARG A 407 18.73 7.14 16.81
C ARG A 407 17.25 7.42 16.65
N GLY A 408 16.74 8.36 17.45
CA GLY A 408 15.34 8.79 17.35
C GLY A 408 14.84 9.70 18.48
N ARG A 409 15.65 10.62 19.01
CA ARG A 409 15.13 11.71 19.86
C ARG A 409 15.72 13.06 19.43
N PRO A 410 14.91 14.14 19.36
CA PRO A 410 15.43 15.49 19.13
C PRO A 410 16.26 15.95 20.34
N ILE A 411 17.41 16.59 20.05
CA ILE A 411 18.30 17.23 21.03
C ILE A 411 18.14 18.74 20.83
N ASP A 412 18.10 19.52 21.91
CA ASP A 412 18.12 20.99 21.82
C ASP A 412 19.54 21.52 21.54
N GLN A 413 19.67 22.82 21.30
CA GLN A 413 20.91 23.46 20.81
C GLN A 413 22.07 23.46 21.82
N HIS A 414 21.91 22.83 22.99
CA HIS A 414 22.96 22.70 24.01
C HIS A 414 23.18 21.28 24.53
N GLY A 415 22.62 20.24 23.91
CA GLY A 415 23.12 18.88 24.07
C GLY A 415 22.81 18.19 25.41
N GLN A 416 21.68 18.48 26.06
CA GLN A 416 21.26 17.82 27.31
C GLN A 416 19.90 17.08 27.17
N PRO A 417 19.72 15.87 27.74
CA PRO A 417 18.43 15.16 27.74
C PRO A 417 17.46 15.71 28.79
N ARG A 418 16.24 16.08 28.40
CA ARG A 418 15.17 16.47 29.34
C ARG A 418 14.58 15.25 30.06
N TRP A 419 14.63 15.25 31.39
CA TRP A 419 13.76 14.49 32.28
C TRP A 419 12.74 15.46 32.90
N ALA A 420 11.45 15.15 32.85
CA ALA A 420 10.44 15.86 33.64
C ALA A 420 9.41 14.87 34.19
N LEU A 421 9.39 14.75 35.52
CA LEU A 421 8.38 14.07 36.32
C LEU A 421 7.34 15.10 36.80
N GLY A 422 6.05 14.77 36.64
CA GLY A 422 4.97 15.04 37.60
C GLY A 422 4.19 16.36 37.55
N GLY A 423 2.86 16.26 37.33
CA GLY A 423 1.85 17.05 38.06
C GLY A 423 0.70 17.73 37.27
N GLY A 424 -0.52 17.18 37.33
CA GLY A 424 -1.76 17.95 37.57
C GLY A 424 -2.72 18.33 36.41
N SER A 425 -3.75 17.49 36.21
CA SER A 425 -5.19 17.81 35.94
C SER A 425 -5.69 18.45 34.62
N PRO A 426 -6.99 18.24 34.26
CA PRO A 426 -7.37 17.78 32.93
C PRO A 426 -8.12 18.83 32.09
N HIS A 427 -7.76 18.95 30.81
CA HIS A 427 -8.66 19.50 29.80
C HIS A 427 -8.44 18.84 28.44
N CYS A 428 -9.52 18.26 27.93
CA CYS A 428 -9.89 18.01 26.54
C CYS A 428 -8.76 17.85 25.51
N VAL A 429 -8.48 16.60 25.12
CA VAL A 429 -7.70 16.26 23.92
C VAL A 429 -8.68 15.80 22.84
N PRO A 430 -8.74 16.44 21.65
CA PRO A 430 -9.47 15.89 20.51
C PRO A 430 -8.68 14.71 19.96
N TRP A 431 -9.23 13.51 20.09
CA TRP A 431 -8.76 12.31 19.39
C TRP A 431 -9.18 12.40 17.93
N CYS A 432 -8.24 12.72 17.05
CA CYS A 432 -8.34 12.50 15.61
C CYS A 432 -6.93 12.55 15.02
N SER A 433 -6.28 11.40 14.84
CA SER A 433 -5.10 11.18 13.98
C SER A 433 -4.57 9.76 14.20
N VAL A 434 -5.06 8.78 13.44
CA VAL A 434 -4.33 7.52 13.22
C VAL A 434 -3.90 7.55 11.75
N PRO A 435 -2.60 7.72 11.45
CA PRO A 435 -2.12 7.69 10.07
C PRO A 435 -2.40 6.32 9.45
N CYS A 436 -2.58 6.26 8.13
CA CYS A 436 -2.68 5.01 7.38
C CYS A 436 -1.28 4.38 7.30
N VAL A 437 -0.76 3.93 8.44
CA VAL A 437 0.56 3.33 8.50
C VAL A 437 0.43 1.88 8.07
N THR A 438 0.92 1.55 6.88
CA THR A 438 1.35 0.18 6.56
C THR A 438 2.65 -0.18 7.29
N SER A 439 2.83 0.26 8.56
CA SER A 439 3.93 -0.17 9.41
C SER A 439 3.51 -1.45 10.13
N ALA A 440 3.86 -2.59 9.55
CA ALA A 440 3.91 -3.84 10.28
C ALA A 440 5.10 -3.84 11.25
N THR A 441 5.06 -3.02 12.30
CA THR A 441 5.89 -3.17 13.51
C THR A 441 5.46 -2.16 14.56
N GLN A 442 4.54 -2.54 15.45
CA GLN A 442 4.57 -2.28 16.89
C GLN A 442 3.34 -2.93 17.52
N TRP A 443 3.50 -3.45 18.75
CA TRP A 443 2.52 -4.17 19.59
C TRP A 443 2.44 -5.70 19.40
N LEU A 444 3.48 -6.39 19.88
CA LEU A 444 3.34 -7.75 20.44
C LEU A 444 4.16 -7.86 21.73
N THR A 445 3.58 -7.43 22.85
CA THR A 445 3.90 -7.97 24.17
C THR A 445 2.84 -9.02 24.50
N PRO A 446 3.21 -10.27 24.85
CA PRO A 446 2.23 -11.32 25.08
C PRO A 446 1.49 -11.06 26.40
N TRP A 447 0.20 -10.74 26.30
CA TRP A 447 -0.72 -10.89 27.42
C TRP A 447 -0.91 -12.38 27.69
N ARG A 448 -0.45 -12.84 28.85
CA ARG A 448 -0.77 -14.17 29.38
C ARG A 448 -2.26 -14.19 29.75
N ALA A 449 -3.10 -14.78 28.89
CA ALA A 449 -4.45 -15.16 29.26
C ALA A 449 -4.41 -16.50 30.02
N GLY A 450 -4.87 -16.49 31.27
CA GLY A 450 -5.15 -17.71 32.03
C GLY A 450 -6.33 -18.50 31.44
N PRO A 451 -6.56 -19.74 31.87
CA PRO A 451 -7.51 -20.64 31.23
C PRO A 451 -8.95 -20.22 31.49
N VAL A 452 -9.73 -20.06 30.42
CA VAL A 452 -11.20 -19.91 30.47
C VAL A 452 -11.82 -21.31 30.34
N PRO A 453 -12.71 -21.74 31.25
CA PRO A 453 -13.33 -23.05 31.16
C PRO A 453 -14.46 -23.08 30.13
N SER A 454 -14.58 -24.23 29.48
CA SER A 454 -15.55 -24.58 28.47
C SER A 454 -16.88 -25.06 29.08
N ARG A 455 -17.99 -24.72 28.38
CA ARG A 455 -19.38 -25.25 28.40
C ARG A 455 -20.43 -24.20 28.78
N CYS A 456 -21.37 -23.95 27.86
CA CYS A 456 -22.76 -24.40 28.06
C CYS A 456 -23.59 -24.32 26.77
N LEU A 457 -24.30 -25.42 26.53
CA LEU A 457 -25.29 -25.64 25.47
C LEU A 457 -26.63 -24.95 25.81
N ARG A 458 -27.35 -24.58 24.75
CA ARG A 458 -28.82 -24.52 24.58
C ARG A 458 -29.70 -24.43 25.84
N SER A 459 -30.49 -23.37 25.92
CA SER A 459 -31.95 -23.45 26.14
C SER A 459 -32.60 -22.10 25.85
N GLY A 460 -33.68 -22.11 25.06
CA GLY A 460 -34.43 -20.92 24.73
C GLY A 460 -35.28 -20.41 25.89
N HIS A 461 -35.39 -19.09 26.01
CA HIS A 461 -36.52 -18.42 26.64
C HIS A 461 -36.75 -17.06 25.97
N ARG A 462 -38.03 -16.74 25.79
CA ARG A 462 -38.57 -15.49 25.25
C ARG A 462 -38.19 -14.31 26.16
N TRP A 463 -37.83 -13.18 25.56
CA TRP A 463 -37.68 -11.89 26.25
C TRP A 463 -39.00 -11.09 26.16
N PRO A 464 -39.44 -10.39 27.23
CA PRO A 464 -40.55 -9.44 27.17
C PRO A 464 -40.08 -8.04 26.72
N PRO A 465 -40.98 -7.12 26.32
CA PRO A 465 -40.62 -5.90 25.58
C PRO A 465 -40.24 -4.70 26.45
N LEU A 466 -39.35 -3.88 25.88
CA LEU A 466 -39.15 -2.41 25.98
C LEU A 466 -39.39 -1.67 27.32
N CYS A 467 -38.35 -0.95 27.76
CA CYS A 467 -38.46 0.25 28.61
C CYS A 467 -37.63 1.39 27.98
N LEU A 468 -38.33 2.44 27.55
CA LEU A 468 -37.77 3.74 27.14
C LEU A 468 -37.33 4.55 28.38
N PRO A 469 -36.25 5.36 28.34
CA PRO A 469 -35.98 6.33 29.38
C PRO A 469 -36.78 7.62 29.15
N HIS A 470 -37.53 8.03 30.18
CA HIS A 470 -38.27 9.27 30.27
C HIS A 470 -37.36 10.51 30.29
N VAL A 471 -37.81 11.54 29.56
CA VAL A 471 -37.35 12.93 29.59
C VAL A 471 -37.77 13.60 30.90
N CYS A 472 -36.84 14.29 31.58
CA CYS A 472 -37.13 15.19 32.70
C CYS A 472 -36.84 16.65 32.31
N PRO A 473 -37.77 17.61 32.48
CA PRO A 473 -37.58 19.00 32.09
C PRO A 473 -37.08 19.84 33.27
N HIS A 474 -36.04 20.66 33.07
CA HIS A 474 -35.73 21.74 34.02
C HIS A 474 -35.73 23.12 33.36
N ARG A 475 -36.54 23.99 33.98
CA ARG A 475 -36.84 25.38 33.67
C ARG A 475 -35.62 26.30 33.77
N ARG A 476 -35.65 27.34 32.93
CA ARG A 476 -34.86 28.57 33.05
C ARG A 476 -35.32 29.41 34.25
N SER A 477 -34.37 30.00 34.98
CA SER A 477 -34.57 31.24 35.72
C SER A 477 -33.27 32.04 35.78
N HIS A 478 -33.33 33.30 35.34
CA HIS A 478 -32.31 34.32 35.43
C HIS A 478 -32.12 34.81 36.87
N SER A 479 -30.87 35.10 37.27
CA SER A 479 -30.52 36.28 38.10
C SER A 479 -28.99 36.44 38.21
N GLN A 480 -28.53 37.68 38.01
CA GLN A 480 -27.16 38.18 38.06
C GLN A 480 -26.50 38.13 39.47
N PRO A 481 -25.16 38.29 39.58
CA PRO A 481 -24.41 38.16 40.83
C PRO A 481 -24.20 39.52 41.56
N PRO A 482 -23.79 39.51 42.84
CA PRO A 482 -23.11 40.66 43.42
C PRO A 482 -21.70 40.33 44.01
N ALA A 483 -20.87 41.39 43.95
CA ALA A 483 -19.59 41.69 44.61
C ALA A 483 -18.35 40.89 44.20
#